data_AF-A0A842SX24-F1
#
_entry.id   AF-A0A842SX24-F1
#
_cell.length_a   1.000
_cell.length_b   1.000
_cell.length_c   1.000
_cell.angle_alpha   90.00
_cell.angle_beta   90.00
_cell.angle_gamma   90.00
#
_symmetry.space_group_name_H-M   'P 1'
#
loop_
_entity.id
_entity.type
_entity.pdbx_description
1 polymer ?
#
loop_
_entity_poly.entity_id
_entity_poly.type
_entity_poly.pdbx_seq_one_letter_code
_entity_poly.pdbx_strand_id
1 'polypeptide(L)' 'MGFKEFYKESLRVFRITKKPDKVEFKTVVKVSGLGILVIGLIGFIVHMVGYALKLVGF' A
#
# COMPACT_ATOMS: atom_id res chain seq x y z
N MET A 1 -20.64 29.49 -7.62
CA MET A 1 -20.47 28.15 -7.01
C MET A 1 -19.28 28.24 -6.07
N GLY A 2 -19.52 28.67 -4.84
CA GLY A 2 -18.45 29.08 -3.93
C GLY A 2 -17.72 27.89 -3.33
N PHE A 3 -16.42 28.03 -3.07
CA PHE A 3 -15.59 27.05 -2.33
C PHE A 3 -16.23 26.57 -1.01
N LYS A 4 -17.12 27.38 -0.41
CA LYS A 4 -17.89 27.04 0.79
C LYS A 4 -18.88 25.89 0.59
N GLU A 5 -19.55 25.81 -0.57
CA GLU A 5 -20.47 24.70 -0.86
C GLU A 5 -19.69 23.39 -1.10
N PHE A 6 -18.63 23.43 -1.91
CA PHE A 6 -17.79 22.26 -2.18
C PHE A 6 -17.17 21.64 -0.92
N TYR A 7 -16.72 22.48 0.02
CA TYR A 7 -16.19 22.01 1.30
C TYR A 7 -17.29 21.35 2.15
N LYS A 8 -18.50 21.94 2.16
CA LYS A 8 -19.64 21.44 2.94
C LYS A 8 -20.18 20.11 2.40
N GLU A 9 -20.21 19.95 1.07
CA GLU A 9 -20.58 18.69 0.41
C GLU A 9 -19.54 17.60 0.61
N SER A 10 -18.25 17.92 0.47
CA SER A 10 -17.15 16.98 0.74
C SER A 10 -17.17 16.46 2.18
N LEU A 11 -17.47 17.34 3.15
CA LEU A 11 -17.61 16.97 4.55
C LEU A 11 -18.80 16.04 4.80
N ARG A 12 -19.91 16.25 4.09
CA ARG A 12 -21.09 15.37 4.17
C ARG A 12 -20.73 13.97 3.66
N VAL A 13 -20.05 13.86 2.53
CA VAL A 13 -19.59 12.57 1.98
C VAL A 13 -18.63 11.86 2.94
N PHE A 14 -17.65 12.58 3.49
CA PHE A 14 -16.68 12.02 4.44
C PHE A 14 -17.30 11.54 5.77
N ARG A 15 -18.52 12.01 6.08
CA ARG A 15 -19.29 11.60 7.25
C ARG A 15 -20.24 10.44 6.97
N ILE A 16 -20.61 10.23 5.70
CA ILE A 16 -21.39 9.08 5.24
C ILE A 16 -20.48 7.85 5.02
N THR A 17 -19.21 8.07 4.68
CA THR A 17 -18.24 6.98 4.58
C THR A 17 -17.98 6.38 5.96
N LYS A 18 -18.21 5.07 6.09
CA LYS A 18 -17.91 4.32 7.31
C LYS A 18 -16.39 4.27 7.47
N LYS A 19 -15.85 4.96 8.48
CA LYS A 19 -14.43 4.82 8.84
C LYS A 19 -14.16 3.35 9.15
N PRO A 20 -13.13 2.74 8.54
CA PRO A 20 -12.82 1.34 8.76
C PRO A 20 -12.56 1.11 10.23
N ASP A 21 -13.11 0.02 10.77
CA ASP A 21 -12.89 -0.31 12.18
C ASP A 21 -11.40 -0.61 12.41
N LYS A 22 -10.88 -0.30 13.60
CA LYS A 22 -9.46 -0.50 13.92
C LYS A 22 -9.05 -1.97 13.78
N VAL A 23 -9.98 -2.91 13.91
CA VAL A 23 -9.76 -4.34 13.69
C VAL A 23 -9.57 -4.64 12.20
N GLU A 24 -10.46 -4.16 11.34
CA GLU A 24 -10.36 -4.34 9.88
C GLU A 24 -9.06 -3.75 9.33
N PHE A 25 -8.71 -2.53 9.78
CA PHE A 25 -7.46 -1.89 9.39
C PHE A 25 -6.23 -2.73 9.79
N LYS A 26 -6.19 -3.26 11.02
CA LYS A 26 -5.09 -4.12 11.46
C LYS A 26 -5.00 -5.42 10.67
N THR A 27 -6.13 -6.02 10.30
CA THR A 27 -6.15 -7.25 9.50
C THR A 27 -5.63 -6.98 8.09
N VAL A 28 -6.09 -5.93 7.43
CA VAL A 28 -5.62 -5.56 6.08
C VAL A 28 -4.13 -5.25 6.10
N VAL A 29 -3.65 -4.45 7.06
CA VAL A 29 -2.22 -4.11 7.17
C VAL A 29 -1.36 -5.35 7.40
N LYS A 30 -1.79 -6.31 8.22
CA LYS A 30 -1.05 -7.56 8.44
C LYS A 30 -0.97 -8.41 7.18
N VAL A 31 -2.09 -8.58 6.48
CA VAL A 31 -2.17 -9.40 5.26
C VAL A 31 -1.36 -8.76 4.12
N SER A 32 -1.54 -7.45 3.89
CA SER A 32 -0.76 -6.71 2.89
C SER A 32 0.72 -6.66 3.24
N GLY A 33 1.06 -6.49 4.52
CA GLY A 33 2.45 -6.52 4.99
C GLY A 33 3.14 -7.86 4.72
N LEU A 34 2.45 -8.97 4.96
CA LEU A 34 2.94 -10.31 4.61
C LEU A 34 3.15 -10.46 3.09
N GLY A 35 2.21 -9.98 2.28
CA GLY A 35 2.33 -10.02 0.82
C GLY A 35 3.55 -9.24 0.30
N ILE A 36 3.76 -8.01 0.80
CA ILE A 36 4.91 -7.18 0.44
C ILE A 36 6.22 -7.85 0.85
N LEU A 37 6.26 -8.49 2.01
CA LEU A 37 7.46 -9.16 2.51
C LEU A 37 7.83 -10.36 1.63
N VAL A 38 6.85 -11.17 1.24
CA VAL A 38 7.06 -12.31 0.31
C VAL A 38 7.54 -11.83 -1.05
N ILE A 39 6.87 -10.84 -1.65
CA ILE A 39 7.26 -10.31 -2.96
C ILE A 39 8.64 -9.64 -2.90
N GLY A 40 8.94 -8.91 -1.82
CA GLY A 40 10.23 -8.27 -1.59
C GLY A 40 11.38 -9.28 -1.48
N LEU A 41 11.16 -10.41 -0.79
CA LEU A 41 12.16 -11.49 -0.70
C LEU A 41 12.40 -12.15 -2.06
N ILE A 42 11.34 -12.41 -2.83
CA ILE A 42 11.46 -12.98 -4.18
C ILE A 42 12.23 -12.01 -5.08
N GLY A 43 11.87 -10.73 -5.07
CA GLY A 43 12.57 -9.68 -5.83
C GLY A 43 14.04 -9.53 -5.39
N PHE A 44 14.32 -9.66 -4.09
CA PHE A 44 15.68 -9.62 -3.55
C PHE A 44 16.54 -10.79 -4.06
N ILE A 45 15.99 -12.01 -4.06
CA ILE A 45 16.70 -13.19 -4.58
C ILE A 45 16.99 -13.03 -6.08
N VAL A 46 16.01 -12.57 -6.86
CA VAL A 46 16.19 -12.33 -8.31
C VAL A 46 17.24 -11.23 -8.56
N HIS A 47 17.22 -10.14 -7.80
CA HIS A 47 18.23 -9.09 -7.89
C HIS A 47 19.62 -9.58 -7.48
N MET A 48 19.72 -10.39 -6.43
CA MET A 48 20.99 -10.93 -5.94
C MET A 48 21.62 -11.87 -6.97
N VAL A 49 20.81 -12.75 -7.58
CA VAL A 49 21.26 -13.64 -8.66
C VAL A 49 21.62 -12.84 -9.92
N GLY A 50 20.81 -11.86 -10.31
CA GLY A 50 21.10 -10.99 -11.44
C GLY A 50 22.39 -10.16 -11.24
N TYR A 51 22.62 -9.66 -10.02
CA TYR A 51 23.85 -8.93 -9.68
C TYR A 51 25.06 -9.86 -9.68
N ALA A 52 24.95 -11.06 -9.11
CA ALA A 52 26.03 -12.06 -9.12
C ALA A 52 26.39 -12.50 -10.54
N LEU A 53 25.38 -12.71 -11.41
CA LEU A 53 25.61 -13.07 -12.81
C LEU A 53 26.31 -11.94 -13.58
N LYS A 54 25.94 -10.68 -13.31
CA LYS A 54 26.60 -9.48 -13.86
C LYS A 54 28.03 -9.30 -13.35
N LEU A 55 28.38 -9.87 -12.19
CA LEU A 55 29.71 -9.72 -11.58
C LEU A 55 30.68 -10.83 -12.02
N VAL A 56 30.16 -11.99 -12.44
CA VAL A 56 30.95 -13.17 -12.89
C VAL A 56 31.17 -13.18 -14.41
N GLY A 57 30.29 -12.54 -15.19
CA GLY A 57 30.40 -12.48 -16.65
C GLY A 57 30.51 -11.06 -17.19
N PHE A 58 31.75 -10.63 -17.49
CA PHE A 58 32.15 -9.46 -18.30
C PHE A 58 31.76 -8.05 -17.79
#